data_AF-A0A1X0SUS6-F1
#
_entry.id   AF-A0A1X0SUS6-F1
#
_cell.length_a   1.000
_cell.length_b   1.000
_cell.length_c   1.000
_cell.angle_alpha   90.00
_cell.angle_beta   90.00
_cell.angle_gamma   90.00
#
_symmetry.space_group_name_H-M   'P 1'
#
loop_
_entity.id
_entity.type
_entity.pdbx_description
1 polymer ?
#
loop_
_entity_poly.entity_id
_entity_poly.type
_entity_poly.pdbx_seq_one_letter_code
_entity_poly.pdbx_strand_id
1 'polypeptide(L)'
;MSDAQNQGRSLPELVVHALRETSELVQTELRMVRTEMADKVSQVEAGAGSLAAGAICLLVALFVLAQALIVALGDVMGDSWAALLVGVVIAAIGVALLLKGKKNLEPSSLTPSRTTRQFGKDTELAKEQAR
;
A
#
# COMPACT_ATOMS: atom_id res chain seq x y z
N MET A 1 68.97 24.98 7.89
CA MET A 1 67.60 25.16 8.41
C MET A 1 66.67 25.07 7.22
N SER A 2 65.59 24.29 7.36
CA SER A 2 64.48 24.11 6.39
C SER A 2 64.73 23.09 5.29
N ASP A 3 64.45 21.82 5.56
CA ASP A 3 64.00 20.81 4.58
C ASP A 3 63.50 19.55 5.32
N ALA A 4 62.35 19.67 5.97
CA ALA A 4 61.65 18.55 6.60
C ALA A 4 60.13 18.77 6.65
N GLN A 5 59.55 19.40 5.61
CA GLN A 5 58.12 19.72 5.53
C GLN A 5 57.32 18.77 4.64
N ASN A 6 57.75 17.51 4.47
CA ASN A 6 56.95 16.51 3.78
C ASN A 6 56.56 15.36 4.73
N GLN A 7 55.31 14.90 4.59
CA GLN A 7 54.77 13.57 4.96
C GLN A 7 53.77 13.44 6.12
N GLY A 8 53.16 14.52 6.59
CA GLY A 8 52.12 14.46 7.60
C GLY A 8 50.70 14.70 7.09
N ARG A 9 50.28 14.18 5.91
CA ARG A 9 48.85 14.16 5.60
C ARG A 9 48.22 13.21 6.64
N SER A 10 47.65 13.83 7.66
CA SER A 10 47.44 13.20 8.95
C SER A 10 46.29 12.20 8.79
N LEU A 11 46.46 10.94 9.19
CA LEU A 11 45.37 9.96 9.24
C LEU A 11 44.06 10.52 9.87
N PRO A 12 44.13 11.39 10.90
CA PRO A 12 42.97 12.14 11.39
C PRO A 12 42.23 12.99 10.33
N GLU A 13 42.96 13.64 9.44
CA GLU A 13 42.42 14.55 8.42
C GLU A 13 41.67 13.78 7.31
N LEU A 14 42.18 12.60 6.93
CA LEU A 14 41.53 11.69 5.97
C LEU A 14 40.22 11.10 6.52
N VAL A 15 40.18 10.76 7.81
CA VAL A 15 38.96 10.28 8.49
C VAL A 15 37.90 11.38 8.55
N VAL A 16 38.30 12.61 8.88
CA VAL A 16 37.40 13.78 8.89
C VAL A 16 36.84 14.07 7.49
N HIS A 17 37.66 13.93 6.44
CA HIS A 17 37.21 14.10 5.06
C HIS A 17 36.21 13.02 4.63
N ALA A 18 36.48 11.74 4.92
CA ALA A 18 35.60 10.62 4.59
C ALA A 18 34.25 10.68 5.34
N LEU A 19 34.25 11.11 6.61
CA LEU A 19 33.03 11.35 7.40
C LEU A 19 32.19 12.51 6.85
N ARG A 20 32.83 13.56 6.34
CA ARG A 20 32.12 14.66 5.66
C ARG A 20 31.49 14.20 4.36
N GLU A 21 32.22 13.45 3.53
CA GLU A 21 31.72 12.94 2.24
C GLU A 21 30.56 11.94 2.44
N THR A 22 30.67 11.03 3.41
CA THR A 22 29.56 10.11 3.75
C THR A 22 28.34 10.84 4.30
N SER A 23 28.51 11.89 5.11
CA SER A 23 27.40 12.72 5.58
C SER A 23 26.70 13.48 4.44
N GLU A 24 27.46 13.96 3.45
CA GLU A 24 26.90 14.58 2.24
C GLU A 24 26.15 13.57 1.35
N LEU A 25 26.66 12.35 1.17
CA LEU A 25 25.97 11.29 0.45
C LEU A 25 24.66 10.90 1.13
N VAL A 26 24.67 10.68 2.45
CA VAL A 26 23.47 10.32 3.21
C VAL A 26 22.42 11.42 3.12
N GLN A 27 22.81 12.70 3.24
CA GLN A 27 21.87 13.81 3.07
C GLN A 27 21.27 13.87 1.65
N THR A 28 22.06 13.54 0.64
CA THR A 28 21.64 13.52 -0.76
C THR A 28 20.68 12.37 -1.03
N GLU A 29 20.96 11.18 -0.51
CA GLU A 29 20.13 9.99 -0.66
C GLU A 29 18.81 10.13 0.11
N LEU A 30 18.85 10.73 1.31
CA LEU A 30 17.63 11.10 2.05
C LEU A 30 16.78 12.12 1.29
N ARG A 31 17.40 13.09 0.58
CA ARG A 31 16.66 14.04 -0.26
C ARG A 31 15.97 13.34 -1.42
N MET A 32 16.66 12.43 -2.11
CA MET A 32 16.08 11.64 -3.20
C MET A 32 14.96 10.72 -2.71
N VAL A 33 15.17 9.98 -1.61
CA VAL A 33 14.14 9.14 -1.00
C VAL A 33 12.93 9.96 -0.59
N ARG A 34 13.13 11.15 -0.02
CA ARG A 34 12.02 12.06 0.33
C ARG A 34 11.24 12.51 -0.90
N THR A 35 11.93 12.87 -1.99
CA THR A 35 11.28 13.24 -3.25
C THR A 35 10.50 12.07 -3.84
N GLU A 36 11.10 10.89 -3.93
CA GLU A 36 10.42 9.71 -4.48
C GLU A 36 9.22 9.29 -3.60
N MET A 37 9.36 9.38 -2.27
CA MET A 37 8.25 9.16 -1.33
C MET A 37 7.12 10.18 -1.56
N ALA A 38 7.45 11.47 -1.76
CA ALA A 38 6.45 12.49 -2.06
C ALA A 38 5.71 12.22 -3.37
N ASP A 39 6.42 11.82 -4.42
CA ASP A 39 5.83 11.45 -5.71
C ASP A 39 4.94 10.21 -5.58
N LYS A 40 5.37 9.18 -4.84
CA LYS A 40 4.54 8.00 -4.57
C LYS A 40 3.29 8.35 -3.77
N VAL A 41 3.41 9.21 -2.76
CA VAL A 41 2.25 9.68 -1.98
C VAL A 41 1.28 10.45 -2.86
N SER A 42 1.77 11.37 -3.70
CA SER A 42 0.93 12.14 -4.63
C SER A 42 0.23 11.23 -5.65
N GLN A 43 0.93 10.21 -6.17
CA GLN A 43 0.34 9.22 -7.07
C GLN A 43 -0.74 8.37 -6.38
N VAL A 44 -0.51 7.98 -5.13
CA VAL A 44 -1.53 7.28 -4.32
C VAL A 44 -2.72 8.20 -4.03
N GLU A 45 -2.50 9.48 -3.76
CA GLU A 45 -3.56 10.47 -3.52
C GLU A 45 -4.43 10.67 -4.77
N ALA A 46 -3.81 10.90 -5.93
CA ALA A 46 -4.53 11.02 -7.20
C ALA A 46 -5.26 9.71 -7.57
N GLY A 47 -4.61 8.57 -7.33
CA GLY A 47 -5.21 7.25 -7.51
C GLY A 47 -6.43 7.03 -6.61
N ALA A 48 -6.32 7.37 -5.32
CA ALA A 48 -7.40 7.28 -4.36
C ALA A 48 -8.56 8.23 -4.72
N GLY A 49 -8.26 9.46 -5.16
CA GLY A 49 -9.26 10.42 -5.61
C GLY A 49 -10.06 9.93 -6.82
N SER A 50 -9.37 9.40 -7.85
CA SER A 50 -10.03 8.85 -9.04
C SER A 50 -10.85 7.59 -8.72
N LEU A 51 -10.36 6.72 -7.83
CA LEU A 51 -11.11 5.54 -7.36
C LEU A 51 -12.37 5.94 -6.59
N ALA A 52 -12.27 6.95 -5.71
CA ALA A 52 -13.42 7.46 -4.97
C ALA A 52 -14.47 8.09 -5.90
N ALA A 53 -14.05 8.94 -6.85
CA ALA A 53 -14.93 9.52 -7.84
C ALA A 53 -15.62 8.46 -8.70
N GLY A 54 -14.86 7.47 -9.18
CA GLY A 54 -15.40 6.33 -9.93
C GLY A 54 -16.41 5.51 -9.12
N ALA A 55 -16.12 5.25 -7.84
CA ALA A 55 -17.03 4.54 -6.94
C ALA A 55 -18.36 5.31 -6.74
N ILE A 56 -18.31 6.63 -6.60
CA ILE A 56 -19.50 7.48 -6.52
C ILE A 56 -20.31 7.42 -7.82
N CYS A 57 -19.66 7.55 -8.98
CA CYS A 57 -20.32 7.43 -10.28
C CYS A 57 -21.00 6.06 -10.46
N LEU A 58 -20.31 4.97 -10.10
CA LEU A 58 -20.89 3.62 -10.15
C LEU A 58 -22.06 3.45 -9.17
N LEU A 59 -22.00 4.06 -7.99
CA LEU A 59 -23.09 4.03 -7.03
C LEU A 59 -24.33 4.75 -7.59
N VAL A 60 -24.17 5.92 -8.20
CA VAL A 60 -25.27 6.63 -8.88
C VAL A 60 -25.83 5.79 -10.02
N ALA A 61 -24.97 5.22 -10.86
CA ALA A 61 -25.39 4.35 -11.96
C ALA A 61 -26.16 3.12 -11.44
N LEU A 62 -25.73 2.52 -10.33
CA LEU A 62 -26.41 1.39 -9.69
C LEU A 62 -27.83 1.77 -9.24
N PHE A 63 -28.04 2.96 -8.66
CA PHE A 63 -29.39 3.43 -8.31
C PHE A 63 -30.28 3.58 -9.55
N VAL A 64 -29.76 4.17 -10.62
CA VAL A 64 -30.50 4.32 -11.87
C VAL A 64 -30.86 2.96 -12.48
N LEU A 65 -29.91 2.03 -12.51
CA LEU A 65 -30.14 0.66 -13.00
C LEU A 65 -31.13 -0.11 -12.12
N ALA A 66 -31.05 0.05 -10.80
CA ALA A 66 -32.01 -0.57 -9.87
C ALA A 66 -33.43 -0.06 -10.14
N GLN A 67 -33.61 1.26 -10.30
CA GLN A 67 -34.92 1.83 -10.65
C GLN A 67 -35.42 1.32 -12.00
N ALA A 68 -34.56 1.28 -13.03
CA ALA A 68 -34.91 0.73 -14.33
C ALA A 68 -35.34 -0.73 -14.24
N LEU A 69 -34.66 -1.54 -13.43
CA LEU A 69 -34.99 -2.95 -13.22
C LEU A 69 -36.32 -3.12 -12.47
N ILE A 70 -36.59 -2.27 -11.47
CA ILE A 70 -37.86 -2.28 -10.74
C ILE A 70 -39.01 -1.97 -11.68
N VAL A 71 -38.89 -0.94 -12.52
CA VAL A 71 -39.93 -0.61 -13.52
C VAL A 71 -40.12 -1.76 -14.51
N ALA A 72 -39.03 -2.30 -15.05
CA ALA A 72 -39.09 -3.41 -16.01
C ALA A 72 -39.74 -4.68 -15.43
N LEU A 73 -39.50 -5.00 -14.15
CA LEU A 73 -40.15 -6.12 -13.48
C LEU A 73 -41.57 -5.77 -12.98
N GLY A 74 -41.82 -4.50 -12.67
CA GLY A 74 -43.12 -3.98 -12.23
C GLY A 74 -44.23 -4.32 -13.21
N ASP A 75 -43.96 -4.20 -14.50
CA ASP A 75 -44.88 -4.56 -15.59
C ASP A 75 -45.29 -6.06 -15.58
N VAL A 76 -44.50 -6.94 -14.93
CA VAL A 76 -44.74 -8.39 -14.90
C VAL A 76 -45.36 -8.85 -13.58
N MET A 77 -44.89 -8.32 -12.44
CA MET A 77 -45.24 -8.83 -11.10
C MET A 77 -45.71 -7.76 -10.10
N GLY A 78 -45.81 -6.51 -10.53
CA GLY A 78 -46.18 -5.35 -9.71
C GLY A 78 -44.99 -4.70 -9.02
N ASP A 79 -45.00 -3.36 -8.99
CA ASP A 79 -43.90 -2.52 -8.53
C ASP A 79 -43.39 -2.86 -7.12
N SER A 80 -44.30 -3.18 -6.19
CA SER A 80 -43.96 -3.52 -4.82
C SER A 80 -43.14 -4.81 -4.71
N TRP A 81 -43.51 -5.85 -5.46
CA TRP A 81 -42.80 -7.13 -5.44
C TRP A 81 -41.49 -7.05 -6.22
N ALA A 82 -41.48 -6.30 -7.33
CA ALA A 82 -40.26 -6.01 -8.08
C ALA A 82 -39.22 -5.27 -7.22
N ALA A 83 -39.62 -4.20 -6.53
CA ALA A 83 -38.75 -3.44 -5.62
C ALA A 83 -38.18 -4.30 -4.49
N LEU A 84 -39.00 -5.17 -3.90
CA LEU A 84 -38.56 -6.07 -2.83
C LEU A 84 -37.52 -7.07 -3.36
N LEU A 85 -37.79 -7.73 -4.49
CA LEU A 85 -36.88 -8.72 -5.08
C LEU A 85 -35.54 -8.10 -5.48
N VAL A 86 -35.56 -6.97 -6.18
CA VAL A 86 -34.34 -6.25 -6.58
C VAL A 86 -33.56 -5.79 -5.35
N GLY A 87 -34.24 -5.26 -4.34
CA GLY A 87 -33.63 -4.85 -3.08
C GLY A 87 -32.94 -6.00 -2.36
N VAL A 88 -33.57 -7.17 -2.28
CA VAL A 88 -32.99 -8.37 -1.66
C VAL A 88 -31.74 -8.85 -2.43
N VAL A 89 -31.78 -8.86 -3.76
CA VAL A 89 -30.62 -9.25 -4.58
C VAL A 89 -29.44 -8.31 -4.36
N ILE A 90 -29.68 -7.00 -4.41
CA ILE A 90 -28.62 -5.99 -4.17
C ILE A 90 -28.09 -6.10 -2.74
N ALA A 91 -28.96 -6.31 -1.73
CA ALA A 91 -28.56 -6.49 -0.34
C ALA A 91 -27.66 -7.73 -0.15
N ALA A 92 -28.00 -8.85 -0.79
CA ALA A 92 -27.19 -10.07 -0.75
C ALA A 92 -25.79 -9.84 -1.33
N ILE A 93 -25.70 -9.17 -2.48
CA ILE A 93 -24.42 -8.78 -3.09
C ILE A 93 -23.64 -7.86 -2.14
N GLY A 94 -24.30 -6.88 -1.53
CA GLY A 94 -23.69 -5.95 -0.56
C GLY A 94 -23.09 -6.66 0.65
N VAL A 95 -23.82 -7.62 1.24
CA VAL A 95 -23.32 -8.43 2.36
C VAL A 95 -22.10 -9.25 1.92
N ALA A 96 -22.15 -9.90 0.75
CA ALA A 96 -21.01 -10.68 0.26
C ALA A 96 -19.75 -9.82 0.03
N LEU A 97 -19.92 -8.61 -0.53
CA LEU A 97 -18.82 -7.65 -0.70
C LEU A 97 -18.28 -7.16 0.64
N LEU A 98 -19.14 -6.85 1.61
CA LEU A 98 -18.73 -6.46 2.96
C LEU A 98 -17.91 -7.55 3.65
N LEU A 99 -18.36 -8.80 3.58
CA LEU A 99 -17.64 -9.95 4.15
C LEU A 99 -16.27 -10.12 3.48
N LYS A 100 -16.21 -10.03 2.14
CA LYS A 100 -14.95 -10.11 1.39
C LYS A 100 -14.01 -8.96 1.73
N GLY A 101 -14.53 -7.74 1.82
CA GLY A 101 -13.78 -6.55 2.21
C GLY A 101 -13.19 -6.67 3.61
N LYS A 102 -14.01 -7.09 4.59
CA LYS A 102 -13.55 -7.35 5.96
C LYS A 102 -12.42 -8.39 6.00
N LYS A 103 -12.56 -9.51 5.30
CA LYS A 103 -11.53 -10.55 5.22
C LYS A 103 -10.21 -10.03 4.62
N ASN A 104 -10.29 -9.15 3.62
CA ASN A 104 -9.11 -8.55 3.00
C ASN A 104 -8.41 -7.51 3.89
N LEU A 105 -9.10 -6.98 4.89
CA LEU A 105 -8.56 -6.01 5.85
C LEU A 105 -8.12 -6.67 7.18
N GLU A 106 -8.37 -7.96 7.36
CA GLU A 106 -7.93 -8.68 8.54
C GLU A 106 -6.39 -8.75 8.60
N PRO A 107 -5.76 -8.44 9.76
CA PRO A 107 -4.31 -8.52 9.91
C PRO A 107 -3.71 -9.90 9.58
N SER A 108 -4.50 -10.97 9.74
CA SER A 108 -4.13 -12.35 9.41
C SER A 108 -4.06 -12.64 7.91
N SER A 109 -4.71 -11.83 7.06
CA SER A 109 -4.58 -11.90 5.60
C SER A 109 -3.48 -10.98 5.07
N LEU A 110 -3.01 -10.04 5.90
CA LEU A 110 -1.88 -9.14 5.63
C LEU A 110 -0.54 -9.71 6.09
N THR A 111 -0.51 -10.74 6.93
CA THR A 111 0.73 -11.46 7.26
C THR A 111 1.14 -12.36 6.09
N PRO A 112 2.30 -12.14 5.45
CA PRO A 112 2.73 -12.97 4.33
C PRO A 112 2.99 -14.39 4.84
N SER A 113 2.07 -15.30 4.58
CA SER A 113 2.16 -16.72 4.99
C SER A 113 3.38 -17.44 4.43
N ARG A 114 4.02 -16.88 3.39
CA ARG A 114 5.28 -17.38 2.83
C ARG A 114 6.54 -16.85 3.51
N THR A 115 6.50 -15.65 4.10
CA THR A 115 7.70 -15.02 4.67
C THR A 115 8.02 -15.57 6.06
N THR A 116 7.00 -15.94 6.85
CA THR A 116 7.21 -16.57 8.16
C THR A 116 7.90 -17.93 8.08
N ARG A 117 7.78 -18.65 6.95
CA ARG A 117 8.42 -19.97 6.78
C ARG A 117 9.93 -19.88 6.51
N GLN A 118 10.45 -18.73 6.10
CA GLN A 118 11.89 -18.55 5.84
C GLN A 118 12.65 -18.13 7.10
N PHE A 119 12.06 -17.29 7.96
CA PHE A 119 12.69 -16.89 9.23
C PHE A 119 12.87 -18.06 10.23
N GLY A 120 12.06 -19.11 10.13
CA GLY A 120 12.22 -20.31 10.97
C GLY A 120 13.42 -21.18 10.59
N LYS A 121 13.84 -21.17 9.31
CA LYS A 121 15.01 -21.94 8.84
C LYS A 121 16.32 -21.29 9.26
N ASP A 122 16.40 -19.96 9.23
CA ASP A 122 17.62 -19.24 9.59
C ASP A 122 17.95 -19.37 11.09
N THR A 123 16.94 -19.49 11.94
CA THR A 123 17.15 -19.72 13.38
C THR A 123 17.57 -21.15 13.71
N GLU A 124 17.20 -22.12 12.88
CA GLU A 124 17.64 -23.51 13.03
C GLU A 124 19.11 -23.68 12.61
N LEU A 125 19.51 -23.03 11.50
CA LEU A 125 20.90 -23.01 11.02
C LEU A 125 21.84 -22.23 11.96
N ALA A 126 21.37 -21.13 12.56
CA ALA A 126 22.16 -20.39 13.56
C ALA A 126 22.39 -21.18 14.86
N LYS A 127 21.48 -22.08 15.23
CA LYS A 127 21.65 -22.98 16.39
C LYS A 127 22.60 -24.14 16.09
N GLU A 128 22.70 -24.56 14.84
CA GLU A 128 23.61 -25.63 14.40
C GLU A 128 25.06 -25.13 14.28
N GLN A 129 25.29 -23.85 13.97
CA GLN A 129 26.63 -23.25 13.97
C GLN A 129 27.16 -22.87 15.36
N ALA A 130 26.30 -22.83 16.37
CA ALA A 130 26.67 -22.51 17.75
C ALA A 130 26.95 -23.75 18.62
N ARG A 131 26.93 -24.95 18.02
CA ARG A 131 27.23 -26.23 18.66
C ARG A 131 28.45 -26.89 18.02
#